data_AF-A0A940RYB3-F1
#
_entry.id   AF-A0A940RYB3-F1
#
_cell.length_a   1.000
_cell.length_b   1.000
_cell.length_c   1.000
_cell.angle_alpha   90.00
_cell.angle_beta   90.00
_cell.angle_gamma   90.00
#
_symmetry.space_group_name_H-M   'P 1'
#
loop_
_entity.id
_entity.type
_entity.pdbx_description
1 polymer ?
#
loop_
_entity_poly.entity_id
_entity_poly.type
_entity_poly.pdbx_seq_one_letter_code
_entity_poly.pdbx_strand_id
1 'polypeptide(L)'
;MAAGSRDHSTTGRLTRHVANGCLVLLMIPVALCTYLWYQAWHTGHVNTQREHAAMATVLGKAQHASDSTARALNSTRATAPDALTAVIWRHTHAPVIVYDPTHSTYTATTSWSATYSETGFVITGGPTRVERCFTLTYSRTAGAAWTTKLAERHDDPCASGRSIAREVDWARDRIANMTTEEVSQAKVAQALAPTDRLRDDVVKKVVRHDGAAVVVVLVRDGGVSPPLQQCYAITRRPGADDARSHAVTAVPVATC
;
A
#
# COMPACT_ATOMS: atom_id res chain seq x y z
N MET A 1 13.46 -27.16 -98.20
CA MET A 1 13.38 -25.69 -97.97
C MET A 1 11.96 -25.40 -97.51
N ALA A 2 11.65 -24.74 -96.40
CA ALA A 2 12.46 -24.06 -95.39
C ALA A 2 11.78 -24.23 -94.02
N ALA A 3 12.61 -24.27 -92.98
CA ALA A 3 12.20 -24.38 -91.59
C ALA A 3 11.59 -23.08 -91.06
N GLY A 4 10.51 -23.18 -90.29
CA GLY A 4 9.92 -22.08 -89.52
C GLY A 4 10.03 -22.37 -88.02
N SER A 5 11.12 -21.92 -87.41
CA SER A 5 11.34 -21.94 -85.96
C SER A 5 10.41 -20.91 -85.29
N ARG A 6 9.54 -21.35 -84.36
CA ARG A 6 8.77 -20.46 -83.48
C ARG A 6 9.46 -20.37 -82.12
N ASP A 7 10.14 -19.26 -81.88
CA ASP A 7 10.60 -18.85 -80.57
C ASP A 7 9.44 -18.22 -79.78
N HIS A 8 8.84 -18.99 -78.86
CA HIS A 8 7.87 -18.51 -77.87
C HIS A 8 8.18 -19.14 -76.50
N SER A 9 9.21 -18.65 -75.79
CA SER A 9 9.51 -19.20 -74.46
C SER A 9 10.20 -18.25 -73.47
N THR A 10 10.13 -16.92 -73.65
CA THR A 10 10.76 -15.97 -72.72
C THR A 10 9.80 -15.03 -71.98
N THR A 11 8.59 -14.77 -72.49
CA THR A 11 7.63 -13.84 -71.86
C THR A 11 6.85 -14.40 -70.65
N GLY A 12 6.67 -15.73 -70.55
CA GLY A 12 5.94 -16.36 -69.45
C GLY A 12 6.74 -16.53 -68.14
N ARG A 13 8.08 -16.45 -68.19
CA ARG A 13 8.95 -16.55 -67.01
C ARG A 13 9.08 -15.21 -66.28
N LEU A 14 9.25 -14.11 -67.00
CA LEU A 14 9.37 -12.76 -66.42
C LEU A 14 8.09 -12.32 -65.70
N THR A 15 6.91 -12.64 -66.25
CA THR A 15 5.61 -12.33 -65.62
C THR A 15 5.34 -13.13 -64.34
N ARG A 16 5.77 -14.39 -64.25
CA ARG A 16 5.69 -15.18 -63.01
C ARG A 16 6.61 -14.66 -61.91
N HIS A 17 7.83 -14.21 -62.24
CA HIS A 17 8.75 -13.67 -61.24
C HIS A 17 8.28 -12.34 -60.67
N VAL A 18 7.69 -11.46 -61.49
CA VAL A 18 7.10 -10.19 -61.03
C VAL A 18 5.84 -10.44 -60.18
N ALA A 19 4.98 -11.38 -60.58
CA ALA A 19 3.80 -11.77 -59.80
C ALA A 19 4.17 -12.38 -58.43
N ASN A 20 5.18 -13.26 -58.40
CA ASN A 20 5.68 -13.85 -57.16
C ASN A 20 6.35 -12.80 -56.25
N GLY A 21 7.09 -11.85 -56.81
CA GLY A 21 7.69 -10.75 -56.04
C GLY A 21 6.64 -9.81 -55.42
N CYS A 22 5.59 -9.50 -56.16
CA CYS A 22 4.46 -8.69 -55.68
C CYS A 22 3.69 -9.41 -54.55
N LEU A 23 3.49 -10.72 -54.68
CA LEU A 23 2.83 -11.53 -53.65
C LEU A 23 3.64 -11.58 -52.35
N VAL A 24 4.97 -11.75 -52.42
CA VAL A 24 5.85 -11.72 -51.24
C VAL A 24 5.80 -10.34 -50.57
N LEU A 25 5.84 -9.25 -51.34
CA LEU A 25 5.75 -7.89 -50.81
C LEU A 25 4.43 -7.60 -50.10
N LEU A 26 3.32 -8.23 -50.50
CA LEU A 26 2.02 -8.11 -49.83
C LEU A 26 1.90 -9.04 -48.60
N MET A 27 2.55 -10.20 -48.63
CA MET A 27 2.51 -11.16 -47.51
C MET A 27 3.27 -10.65 -46.28
N ILE A 28 4.39 -9.92 -46.48
CA ILE A 28 5.18 -9.34 -45.38
C ILE A 28 4.35 -8.42 -44.46
N PRO A 29 3.67 -7.36 -44.95
CA PRO A 29 2.89 -6.48 -44.10
C PRO A 29 1.70 -7.20 -43.44
N VAL A 30 1.07 -8.17 -44.12
CA VAL A 30 0.00 -8.98 -43.52
C VAL A 30 0.53 -9.83 -42.37
N ALA A 31 1.68 -10.48 -42.54
CA ALA A 31 2.35 -11.25 -41.49
C ALA A 31 2.77 -10.35 -40.32
N LEU A 32 3.26 -9.14 -40.60
CA LEU A 32 3.60 -8.17 -39.56
C LEU A 32 2.36 -7.69 -38.80
N CYS A 33 1.27 -7.34 -39.49
CA CYS A 33 0.03 -6.91 -38.84
C CYS A 33 -0.56 -8.01 -37.95
N THR A 34 -0.58 -9.26 -38.43
CA THR A 34 -1.07 -10.41 -37.65
C THR A 34 -0.17 -10.70 -36.45
N TYR A 35 1.14 -10.63 -36.61
CA TYR A 35 2.09 -10.77 -35.50
C TYR A 35 1.94 -9.67 -34.45
N LEU A 36 1.88 -8.40 -34.86
CA LEU A 36 1.72 -7.25 -33.96
C LEU A 36 0.37 -7.32 -33.23
N TRP A 37 -0.69 -7.68 -33.93
CA TRP A 37 -2.00 -7.91 -33.33
C TRP A 37 -1.95 -9.01 -32.27
N TYR A 38 -1.38 -10.17 -32.60
CA TYR A 38 -1.23 -11.28 -31.66
C TYR A 38 -0.41 -10.88 -30.44
N GLN A 39 0.72 -10.20 -30.63
CA GLN A 39 1.57 -9.74 -29.53
C GLN A 39 0.86 -8.73 -28.63
N ALA A 40 0.13 -7.76 -29.21
CA ALA A 40 -0.65 -6.80 -28.44
C ALA A 40 -1.76 -7.47 -27.63
N TRP A 41 -2.51 -8.39 -28.26
CA TRP A 41 -3.55 -9.18 -27.59
C TRP A 41 -2.99 -10.06 -26.47
N HIS A 42 -1.93 -10.82 -26.75
CA HIS A 42 -1.31 -11.73 -25.79
C HIS A 42 -0.76 -10.97 -24.58
N THR A 43 -0.06 -9.87 -24.84
CA THR A 43 0.49 -9.00 -23.79
C THR A 43 -0.63 -8.44 -22.90
N GLY A 44 -1.70 -7.92 -23.51
CA GLY A 44 -2.86 -7.44 -22.76
C GLY A 44 -3.48 -8.54 -21.90
N HIS A 45 -3.69 -9.73 -22.45
CA HIS A 45 -4.28 -10.85 -21.71
C HIS A 45 -3.40 -11.30 -20.53
N VAL A 46 -2.09 -11.43 -20.73
CA VAL A 46 -1.14 -11.79 -19.67
C VAL A 46 -1.09 -10.71 -18.58
N ASN A 47 -1.11 -9.43 -18.95
CA ASN A 47 -1.10 -8.33 -17.97
C ASN A 47 -2.39 -8.32 -17.14
N THR A 48 -3.56 -8.51 -17.76
CA THR A 48 -4.83 -8.63 -17.03
C THR A 48 -4.83 -9.82 -16.06
N GLN A 49 -4.30 -10.98 -16.47
CA GLN A 49 -4.18 -12.14 -15.57
C GLN A 49 -3.27 -11.85 -14.37
N ARG A 50 -2.13 -11.19 -14.61
CA ARG A 50 -1.18 -10.81 -13.55
C ARG A 50 -1.77 -9.77 -12.60
N GLU A 51 -2.51 -8.80 -13.13
CA GLU A 51 -3.22 -7.82 -12.34
C GLU A 51 -4.27 -8.49 -11.44
N HIS A 52 -5.08 -9.42 -11.98
CA HIS A 52 -6.04 -10.19 -11.19
C HIS A 52 -5.36 -11.04 -10.10
N ALA A 53 -4.23 -11.67 -10.40
CA ALA A 53 -3.46 -12.42 -9.41
C ALA A 53 -2.90 -11.49 -8.30
N ALA A 54 -2.45 -10.29 -8.67
CA ALA A 54 -2.01 -9.27 -7.71
C ALA A 54 -3.18 -8.78 -6.84
N MET A 55 -4.37 -8.55 -7.42
CA MET A 55 -5.58 -8.20 -6.68
C MET A 55 -5.98 -9.31 -5.70
N ALA A 56 -5.97 -10.57 -6.14
CA ALA A 56 -6.25 -11.71 -5.27
C ALA A 56 -5.24 -11.81 -4.11
N THR A 57 -3.97 -11.51 -4.37
CA THR A 57 -2.91 -11.44 -3.35
C THR A 57 -3.19 -10.32 -2.33
N VAL A 58 -3.61 -9.14 -2.79
CA VAL A 58 -3.98 -8.01 -1.93
C VAL A 58 -5.17 -8.36 -1.04
N LEU A 59 -6.23 -8.94 -1.61
CA LEU A 59 -7.40 -9.40 -0.86
C LEU A 59 -7.03 -10.50 0.16
N GLY A 60 -6.20 -11.46 -0.24
CA GLY A 60 -5.72 -12.52 0.64
C GLY A 60 -4.92 -11.99 1.83
N LYS A 61 -4.07 -10.98 1.62
CA LYS A 61 -3.36 -10.27 2.72
C LYS A 61 -4.33 -9.61 3.68
N ALA A 62 -5.34 -8.91 3.15
CA ALA A 62 -6.36 -8.23 3.95
C ALA A 62 -7.19 -9.21 4.80
N GLN A 63 -7.64 -10.32 4.20
CA GLN A 63 -8.37 -11.39 4.88
C GLN A 63 -7.50 -12.04 5.96
N HIS A 64 -6.26 -12.41 5.62
CA HIS A 64 -5.33 -13.01 6.57
C HIS A 64 -5.06 -12.10 7.77
N ALA A 65 -4.85 -10.80 7.54
CA ALA A 65 -4.67 -9.82 8.61
C ALA A 65 -5.93 -9.71 9.48
N SER A 66 -7.13 -9.68 8.87
CA SER A 66 -8.40 -9.66 9.60
C SER A 66 -8.57 -10.88 10.51
N ASP A 67 -8.39 -12.09 9.97
CA ASP A 67 -8.57 -13.34 10.71
C ASP A 67 -7.49 -13.55 11.77
N SER A 68 -6.25 -13.16 11.48
CA SER A 68 -5.14 -13.19 12.44
C SER A 68 -5.42 -12.24 13.61
N THR A 69 -5.89 -11.02 13.32
CA THR A 69 -6.27 -10.04 14.35
C THR A 69 -7.44 -10.55 15.18
N ALA A 70 -8.48 -11.13 14.57
CA ALA A 70 -9.62 -11.70 15.28
C ALA A 70 -9.19 -12.78 16.28
N ARG A 71 -8.29 -13.68 15.86
CA ARG A 71 -7.73 -14.73 16.73
C ARG A 71 -6.89 -14.15 17.86
N ALA A 72 -6.08 -13.13 17.59
CA ALA A 72 -5.31 -12.43 18.62
C ALA A 72 -6.23 -11.71 19.63
N LEU A 73 -7.30 -11.07 19.16
CA LEU A 73 -8.30 -10.42 20.01
C LEU A 73 -9.11 -11.43 20.85
N ASN A 74 -9.36 -12.64 20.34
CA ASN A 74 -10.02 -13.71 21.09
C ASN A 74 -9.13 -14.37 22.14
N SER A 75 -7.81 -14.37 21.92
CA SER A 75 -6.83 -14.97 22.85
C SER A 75 -6.31 -13.98 23.90
N THR A 76 -6.41 -12.68 23.66
CA THR A 76 -6.02 -11.67 24.64
C THR A 76 -7.03 -11.57 25.78
N ARG A 77 -6.52 -11.33 27.00
CA ARG A 77 -7.34 -10.99 28.18
C ARG A 77 -7.52 -9.48 28.35
N ALA A 78 -6.90 -8.68 27.48
CA ALA A 78 -6.98 -7.23 27.54
C ALA A 78 -8.41 -6.74 27.29
N THR A 79 -8.85 -5.78 28.10
CA THR A 79 -10.13 -5.09 27.94
C THR A 79 -9.95 -3.58 27.75
N ALA A 80 -8.78 -3.05 28.12
CA ALA A 80 -8.46 -1.64 27.95
C ALA A 80 -8.38 -1.27 26.46
N PRO A 81 -9.00 -0.15 26.03
CA PRO A 81 -9.01 0.24 24.62
C PRO A 81 -7.63 0.36 23.98
N ASP A 82 -6.66 0.96 24.66
CA ASP A 82 -5.29 1.10 24.15
C ASP A 82 -4.62 -0.26 23.91
N ALA A 83 -4.86 -1.23 24.80
CA ALA A 83 -4.28 -2.57 24.65
C ALA A 83 -4.91 -3.33 23.47
N LEU A 84 -6.21 -3.16 23.23
CA LEU A 84 -6.89 -3.74 22.07
C LEU A 84 -6.47 -3.05 20.76
N THR A 85 -6.36 -1.72 20.76
CA THR A 85 -5.80 -0.94 19.63
C THR A 85 -4.39 -1.40 19.29
N ALA A 86 -3.53 -1.65 20.28
CA ALA A 86 -2.18 -2.16 20.05
C ALA A 86 -2.16 -3.57 19.43
N VAL A 87 -3.10 -4.45 19.82
CA VAL A 87 -3.26 -5.77 19.19
C VAL A 87 -3.69 -5.61 17.73
N ILE A 88 -4.70 -4.78 17.45
CA ILE A 88 -5.17 -4.53 16.08
C ILE A 88 -4.05 -3.95 15.22
N TRP A 89 -3.33 -2.96 15.73
CA TRP A 89 -2.21 -2.35 15.02
C TRP A 89 -1.10 -3.36 14.70
N ARG A 90 -0.76 -4.25 15.64
CA ARG A 90 0.31 -5.26 15.43
C ARG A 90 0.06 -6.16 14.23
N HIS A 91 -1.20 -6.48 13.93
CA HIS A 91 -1.56 -7.42 12.88
C HIS A 91 -1.99 -6.73 11.57
N THR A 92 -2.45 -5.48 11.64
CA THR A 92 -2.95 -4.74 10.47
C THR A 92 -1.99 -3.64 9.99
N HIS A 93 -1.10 -3.17 10.87
CA HIS A 93 -0.30 -1.96 10.70
C HIS A 93 -1.13 -0.73 10.30
N ALA A 94 -2.42 -0.72 10.65
CA ALA A 94 -3.32 0.36 10.29
C ALA A 94 -2.89 1.67 10.97
N PRO A 95 -2.61 2.74 10.20
CA PRO A 95 -2.21 4.02 10.78
C PRO A 95 -3.36 4.75 11.48
N VAL A 96 -4.59 4.29 11.29
CA VAL A 96 -5.76 4.86 11.97
C VAL A 96 -6.63 3.71 12.46
N ILE A 97 -6.94 3.75 13.75
CA ILE A 97 -7.80 2.78 14.42
C ILE A 97 -8.78 3.57 15.29
N VAL A 98 -10.01 3.69 14.81
CA VAL A 98 -11.08 4.40 15.49
C VAL A 98 -11.80 3.46 16.43
N TYR A 99 -11.94 3.85 17.70
CA TYR A 99 -12.74 3.12 18.69
C TYR A 99 -14.07 3.84 18.92
N ASP A 100 -15.17 3.11 18.71
CA ASP A 100 -16.52 3.53 19.08
C ASP A 100 -16.92 2.85 20.40
N PRO A 101 -16.94 3.59 21.53
CA PRO A 101 -17.27 3.02 22.84
C PRO A 101 -18.75 2.61 22.93
N THR A 102 -19.64 3.25 22.18
CA THR A 102 -21.10 2.99 22.22
C THR A 102 -21.39 1.58 21.73
N HIS A 103 -20.68 1.16 20.69
CA HIS A 103 -20.86 -0.14 20.04
C HIS A 103 -19.71 -1.12 20.35
N SER A 104 -18.76 -0.75 21.22
CA SER A 104 -17.55 -1.54 21.52
C SER A 104 -16.85 -2.02 20.24
N THR A 105 -16.72 -1.13 19.26
CA THR A 105 -16.30 -1.46 17.90
C THR A 105 -15.02 -0.73 17.55
N TYR A 106 -14.06 -1.44 16.95
CA TYR A 106 -12.81 -0.89 16.43
C TYR A 106 -12.83 -0.93 14.92
N THR A 107 -12.45 0.17 14.29
CA THR A 107 -12.37 0.28 12.84
C THR A 107 -10.96 0.65 12.45
N ALA A 108 -10.24 -0.30 11.88
CA ALA A 108 -8.88 -0.12 11.36
C ALA A 108 -8.92 0.11 9.85
N THR A 109 -8.29 1.19 9.39
CA THR A 109 -8.21 1.52 7.95
C THR A 109 -6.77 1.41 7.49
N THR A 110 -6.53 0.59 6.47
CA THR A 110 -5.18 0.36 5.94
C THR A 110 -5.23 -0.02 4.47
N SER A 111 -4.13 0.21 3.76
CA SER A 111 -3.98 -0.24 2.38
C SER A 111 -3.04 -1.44 2.31
N TRP A 112 -3.33 -2.34 1.37
CA TRP A 112 -2.42 -3.41 1.00
C TRP A 112 -2.08 -3.31 -0.48
N SER A 113 -0.85 -3.71 -0.80
CA SER A 113 -0.37 -3.72 -2.16
C SER A 113 0.31 -5.02 -2.54
N ALA A 114 0.29 -5.30 -3.85
CA ALA A 114 1.07 -6.32 -4.50
C ALA A 114 1.66 -5.75 -5.79
N THR A 115 2.88 -6.14 -6.10
CA THR A 115 3.54 -5.79 -7.35
C THR A 115 3.41 -6.93 -8.34
N TYR A 116 3.27 -6.63 -9.62
CA TYR A 116 3.37 -7.58 -10.71
C TYR A 116 4.21 -6.98 -11.83
N SER A 117 4.90 -7.82 -12.59
CA SER A 117 5.64 -7.35 -13.76
C SER A 117 4.70 -7.26 -14.94
N GLU A 118 4.53 -6.07 -15.48
CA GLU A 118 3.80 -5.82 -16.70
C GLU A 118 4.71 -6.13 -17.90
N THR A 119 4.21 -6.94 -18.82
CA THR A 119 4.88 -7.17 -20.11
C THR A 119 4.53 -6.01 -21.04
N GLY A 120 5.53 -5.38 -21.64
CA GLY A 120 5.34 -4.30 -22.62
C GLY A 120 5.21 -4.82 -24.04
N PHE A 121 4.45 -4.10 -24.87
CA PHE A 121 4.52 -4.25 -26.32
C PHE A 121 5.75 -3.46 -26.81
N VAL A 122 6.79 -4.17 -27.25
CA VAL A 122 8.06 -3.67 -27.84
C VAL A 122 9.12 -3.15 -26.85
N ILE A 123 8.88 -2.17 -25.96
CA ILE A 123 9.96 -1.63 -25.10
C ILE A 123 9.52 -1.17 -23.69
N THR A 124 8.20 -1.11 -23.41
CA THR A 124 7.67 -0.49 -22.20
C THR A 124 6.98 -1.50 -21.30
N GLY A 125 7.76 -2.31 -20.58
CA GLY A 125 7.29 -3.17 -19.49
C GLY A 125 8.01 -2.84 -18.18
N GLY A 126 7.43 -3.20 -17.04
CA GLY A 126 8.01 -2.83 -15.74
C GLY A 126 7.20 -3.33 -14.54
N PRO A 127 7.73 -3.16 -13.31
CA PRO A 127 6.97 -3.47 -12.11
C PRO A 127 5.82 -2.47 -11.94
N THR A 128 4.59 -2.98 -11.97
CA THR A 128 3.37 -2.24 -11.67
C THR A 128 2.85 -2.66 -10.29
N ARG A 129 2.20 -1.73 -9.56
CA ARG A 129 1.67 -1.96 -8.22
C ARG A 129 0.15 -1.85 -8.23
N VAL A 130 -0.51 -2.90 -7.73
CA VAL A 130 -1.92 -2.82 -7.34
C VAL A 130 -1.96 -2.50 -5.85
N GLU A 131 -2.69 -1.45 -5.49
CA GLU A 131 -2.98 -1.09 -4.10
C GLU A 131 -4.49 -0.95 -3.92
N ARG A 132 -5.00 -1.42 -2.78
CA ARG A 132 -6.41 -1.28 -2.40
C ARG A 132 -6.52 -0.85 -0.95
N CYS A 133 -7.52 -0.01 -0.68
CA CYS A 133 -7.85 0.45 0.64
C CYS A 133 -8.91 -0.46 1.26
N PHE A 134 -8.74 -0.82 2.53
CA PHE A 134 -9.74 -1.59 3.24
C PHE A 134 -9.99 -1.04 4.64
N THR A 135 -11.20 -1.30 5.10
CA THR A 135 -11.64 -1.10 6.47
C THR A 135 -11.90 -2.44 7.12
N LEU A 136 -11.35 -2.63 8.31
CA LEU A 136 -11.47 -3.83 9.12
C LEU A 136 -12.19 -3.43 10.40
N THR A 137 -13.42 -3.90 10.53
CA THR A 137 -14.25 -3.63 11.70
C THR A 137 -14.22 -4.84 12.62
N TYR A 138 -13.83 -4.63 13.87
CA TYR A 138 -13.81 -5.61 14.94
C TYR A 138 -14.83 -5.21 15.98
N SER A 139 -15.81 -6.06 16.24
CA SER A 139 -16.84 -5.80 17.25
C SER A 139 -16.97 -7.01 18.16
N ARG A 140 -17.41 -6.76 19.40
CA ARG A 140 -17.65 -7.81 20.38
C ARG A 140 -18.87 -7.46 21.23
N THR A 141 -19.85 -8.35 21.22
CA THR A 141 -20.93 -8.35 22.21
C THR A 141 -20.42 -8.94 23.52
N ALA A 142 -20.93 -8.48 24.66
CA ALA A 142 -20.53 -8.97 25.97
C ALA A 142 -20.63 -10.52 26.04
N GLY A 143 -19.55 -11.18 26.45
CA GLY A 143 -19.48 -12.64 26.55
C GLY A 143 -19.29 -13.40 25.21
N ALA A 144 -19.35 -12.73 24.06
CA ALA A 144 -19.12 -13.35 22.76
C ALA A 144 -17.67 -13.26 22.30
N ALA A 145 -17.33 -14.06 21.29
CA ALA A 145 -16.09 -13.92 20.52
C ALA A 145 -16.12 -12.63 19.67
N TRP A 146 -14.94 -12.12 19.32
CA TRP A 146 -14.79 -11.02 18.39
C TRP A 146 -15.27 -11.42 16.99
N THR A 147 -16.12 -10.58 16.40
CA THR A 147 -16.55 -10.69 15.01
C THR A 147 -15.82 -9.68 14.15
N THR A 148 -15.53 -10.06 12.90
CA THR A 148 -14.82 -9.21 11.95
C THR A 148 -15.64 -8.95 10.70
N LYS A 149 -15.46 -7.75 10.14
CA LYS A 149 -15.97 -7.38 8.82
C LYS A 149 -14.86 -6.70 8.05
N LEU A 150 -14.57 -7.23 6.86
CA LEU A 150 -13.66 -6.63 5.90
C LEU A 150 -14.47 -5.95 4.80
N ALA A 151 -14.12 -4.71 4.48
CA ALA A 151 -14.72 -3.98 3.36
C ALA A 151 -13.64 -3.25 2.57
N GLU A 152 -13.62 -3.43 1.24
CA GLU A 152 -12.83 -2.58 0.34
C GLU A 152 -13.46 -1.19 0.26
N ARG A 153 -12.61 -0.16 0.17
CA ARG A 153 -13.00 1.25 0.08
C ARG A 153 -12.28 1.93 -1.08
N HIS A 154 -12.80 3.09 -1.47
CA HIS A 154 -12.05 4.04 -2.28
C HIS A 154 -10.75 4.46 -1.58
N ASP A 155 -9.82 5.07 -2.31
CA ASP A 155 -8.48 5.39 -1.79
C ASP A 155 -8.49 6.50 -0.71
N ASP A 156 -9.50 7.38 -0.70
CA ASP A 156 -9.53 8.57 0.17
C ASP A 156 -9.30 8.27 1.67
N PRO A 157 -9.97 7.28 2.32
CA PRO A 157 -9.73 6.95 3.72
C PRO A 157 -8.29 6.48 3.98
N CYS A 158 -7.67 5.78 3.02
CA CYS A 158 -6.28 5.35 3.12
C CYS A 158 -5.29 6.47 2.78
N ALA A 159 -5.67 7.44 1.94
CA ALA A 159 -4.88 8.64 1.71
C ALA A 159 -4.68 9.44 3.00
N SER A 160 -5.74 9.68 3.78
CA SER A 160 -5.65 10.29 5.11
C SER A 160 -4.81 9.45 6.08
N GLY A 161 -5.00 8.12 6.07
CA GLY A 161 -4.17 7.21 6.86
C GLY A 161 -2.68 7.30 6.53
N ARG A 162 -2.31 7.37 5.24
CA ARG A 162 -0.92 7.57 4.79
C ARG A 162 -0.37 8.93 5.20
N SER A 163 -1.20 9.98 5.17
CA SER A 163 -0.85 11.32 5.66
C SER A 163 -0.47 11.26 7.14
N ILE A 164 -1.34 10.67 7.98
CA ILE A 164 -1.08 10.46 9.41
C ILE A 164 0.18 9.62 9.63
N ALA A 165 0.34 8.49 8.92
CA ALA A 165 1.51 7.63 9.04
C ALA A 165 2.82 8.38 8.80
N ARG A 166 2.85 9.22 7.75
CA ARG A 166 4.02 10.04 7.40
C ARG A 166 4.36 11.07 8.48
N GLU A 167 3.34 11.72 9.06
CA GLU A 167 3.56 12.66 10.16
C GLU A 167 4.03 11.95 11.44
N VAL A 168 3.55 10.74 11.69
CA VAL A 168 4.00 9.89 12.81
C VAL A 168 5.45 9.45 12.61
N ASP A 169 5.82 9.01 11.40
CA ASP A 169 7.21 8.64 11.09
C ASP A 169 8.14 9.84 11.25
N TRP A 170 7.73 11.03 10.80
CA TRP A 170 8.47 12.26 11.01
C TRP A 170 8.64 12.60 12.50
N ALA A 171 7.55 12.53 13.28
CA ALA A 171 7.60 12.78 14.72
C ALA A 171 8.48 11.75 15.44
N ARG A 172 8.40 10.48 15.04
CA ARG A 172 9.26 9.41 15.53
C ARG A 172 10.72 9.71 15.26
N ASP A 173 11.07 10.10 14.03
CA ASP A 173 12.44 10.41 13.64
C ASP A 173 12.97 11.65 14.38
N ARG A 174 12.12 12.66 14.65
CA ARG A 174 12.49 13.82 15.47
C ARG A 174 12.78 13.43 16.92
N ILE A 175 11.91 12.65 17.53
CA ILE A 175 12.10 12.15 18.91
C ILE A 175 13.30 11.20 18.99
N ALA A 176 13.56 10.43 17.94
CA ALA A 176 14.76 9.58 17.82
C ALA A 176 16.07 10.38 17.81
N ASN A 177 16.05 11.66 17.42
CA ASN A 177 17.22 12.54 17.43
C ASN A 177 17.40 13.36 18.72
N MET A 178 16.45 13.30 19.67
CA MET A 178 16.57 13.95 20.98
C MET A 178 17.29 13.04 21.96
N THR A 179 18.05 13.54 22.94
CA THR A 179 18.51 12.67 24.05
C THR A 179 17.33 12.32 24.98
N THR A 180 17.41 11.20 25.71
CA THR A 180 16.34 10.80 26.63
C THR A 180 16.09 11.86 27.71
N GLU A 181 17.15 12.52 28.16
CA GLU A 181 17.15 13.63 29.12
C GLU A 181 16.45 14.88 28.55
N GLU A 182 16.52 15.08 27.23
CA GLU A 182 15.89 16.19 26.52
C GLU A 182 14.40 15.97 26.25
N VAL A 183 13.88 14.73 26.31
CA VAL A 183 12.46 14.42 26.01
C VAL A 183 11.53 14.95 27.11
N SER A 184 11.25 16.24 27.07
CA SER A 184 10.26 16.95 27.90
C SER A 184 9.16 17.53 27.03
N GLN A 185 7.99 17.80 27.58
CA GLN A 185 6.86 18.32 26.79
C GLN A 185 7.20 19.57 25.98
N ALA A 186 7.88 20.55 26.59
CA ALA A 186 8.28 21.78 25.91
C ALA A 186 9.31 21.53 24.79
N LYS A 187 10.31 20.66 25.04
CA LYS A 187 11.34 20.35 24.04
C LYS A 187 10.80 19.52 22.89
N VAL A 188 9.91 18.57 23.16
CA VAL A 188 9.22 17.79 22.12
C VAL A 188 8.33 18.73 21.30
N ALA A 189 7.53 19.57 21.94
CA ALA A 189 6.71 20.55 21.23
C ALA A 189 7.57 21.45 20.33
N GLN A 190 8.69 21.97 20.86
CA GLN A 190 9.66 22.74 20.08
C GLN A 190 10.27 21.95 18.90
N ALA A 191 10.56 20.66 19.09
CA ALA A 191 11.11 19.81 18.04
C ALA A 191 10.08 19.50 16.93
N LEU A 192 8.79 19.48 17.28
CA LEU A 192 7.69 19.20 16.36
C LEU A 192 7.07 20.47 15.72
N ALA A 193 7.22 21.64 16.34
CA ALA A 193 6.62 22.91 15.92
C ALA A 193 7.09 23.51 14.56
N PRO A 194 8.35 23.40 14.10
CA PRO A 194 8.87 24.32 13.08
C PRO A 194 8.42 24.02 11.64
N THR A 195 7.33 23.27 11.42
CA THR A 195 7.00 22.79 10.06
C THR A 195 5.58 23.05 9.57
N ASP A 196 4.70 23.74 10.31
CA ASP A 196 3.26 23.91 9.98
C ASP A 196 2.47 22.60 9.77
N ARG A 197 3.14 21.44 9.77
CA ARG A 197 2.59 20.08 9.58
C ARG A 197 1.92 19.56 10.83
N LEU A 198 2.48 19.91 11.99
CA LEU A 198 2.00 19.54 13.30
C LEU A 198 1.76 20.83 14.09
N ARG A 199 0.48 21.16 14.33
CA ARG A 199 0.06 22.38 15.05
C ARG A 199 0.48 22.34 16.53
N ASP A 200 0.40 23.49 17.20
CA ASP A 200 0.84 23.70 18.59
C ASP A 200 0.19 22.76 19.63
N ASP A 201 -0.93 22.10 19.31
CA ASP A 201 -1.64 21.19 20.22
C ASP A 201 -1.33 19.69 20.01
N VAL A 202 -0.24 19.38 19.31
CA VAL A 202 0.13 18.00 18.96
C VAL A 202 0.63 17.20 20.14
N VAL A 203 1.42 17.76 21.06
CA VAL A 203 1.94 17.01 22.21
C VAL A 203 0.94 17.07 23.36
N LYS A 204 0.37 15.91 23.73
CA LYS A 204 -0.65 15.81 24.78
C LYS A 204 -0.06 15.42 26.12
N LYS A 205 0.92 14.51 26.12
CA LYS A 205 1.52 13.99 27.35
C LYS A 205 2.95 13.55 27.12
N VAL A 206 3.83 13.75 28.10
CA VAL A 206 5.15 13.13 28.14
C VAL A 206 5.32 12.45 29.50
N VAL A 207 5.60 11.15 29.49
CA VAL A 207 5.82 10.34 30.69
C VAL A 207 7.21 9.73 30.62
N ARG A 208 7.94 9.79 31.73
CA ARG A 208 9.23 9.10 31.86
C ARG A 208 9.08 7.99 32.89
N HIS A 209 9.57 6.80 32.54
CA HIS A 209 9.54 5.65 33.41
C HIS A 209 10.69 4.71 33.05
N ASP A 210 11.47 4.28 34.05
CA ASP A 210 12.57 3.31 33.89
C ASP A 210 13.56 3.66 32.77
N GLY A 211 13.92 4.95 32.65
CA GLY A 211 14.82 5.44 31.61
C GLY A 211 14.21 5.47 30.20
N ALA A 212 12.95 5.06 30.02
CA ALA A 212 12.20 5.26 28.79
C ALA A 212 11.36 6.55 28.85
N ALA A 213 11.17 7.18 27.69
CA ALA A 213 10.28 8.31 27.53
C ALA A 213 9.14 7.94 26.58
N VAL A 214 7.90 8.11 27.03
CA VAL A 214 6.67 7.92 26.25
C VAL A 214 6.07 9.28 25.98
N VAL A 215 6.00 9.65 24.71
CA VAL A 215 5.40 10.89 24.22
C VAL A 215 4.08 10.54 23.55
N VAL A 216 2.98 11.10 24.04
CA VAL A 216 1.66 10.97 23.41
C VAL A 216 1.42 12.19 22.53
N VAL A 217 1.23 11.94 21.24
CA VAL A 217 0.95 12.97 20.23
C VAL A 217 -0.41 12.75 19.58
N LEU A 218 -1.13 13.84 19.33
CA LEU A 218 -2.34 13.86 18.50
C LEU A 218 -1.95 14.28 17.09
N VAL A 219 -2.10 13.36 16.14
CA VAL A 219 -1.84 13.62 14.72
C VAL A 219 -3.17 13.83 14.02
N ARG A 220 -3.27 14.88 13.20
CA ARG A 220 -4.48 15.23 12.45
C ARG A 220 -4.17 15.29 10.97
N ASP A 221 -5.08 14.76 10.15
CA ASP A 221 -5.07 15.03 8.72
C ASP A 221 -5.96 16.23 8.40
N GLY A 222 -5.34 17.29 7.87
CA GLY A 222 -6.04 18.52 7.48
C GLY A 222 -6.71 18.45 6.11
N GLY A 223 -6.52 17.36 5.35
CA GLY A 223 -7.04 17.19 3.99
C GLY A 223 -8.51 16.79 3.90
N VAL A 224 -9.16 16.47 5.03
CA VAL A 224 -10.55 15.97 5.08
C VAL A 224 -11.40 16.75 6.10
N SER A 225 -12.70 16.84 5.86
CA SER A 225 -13.67 17.50 6.75
C SER A 225 -14.80 16.54 7.13
N PRO A 226 -14.99 16.21 8.42
CA PRO A 226 -14.18 16.61 9.56
C PRO A 226 -12.76 16.00 9.53
N PRO A 227 -11.75 16.64 10.15
CA PRO A 227 -10.37 16.16 10.14
C PRO A 227 -10.27 14.81 10.85
N LEU A 228 -9.60 13.85 10.20
CA LEU A 228 -9.26 12.57 10.81
C LEU A 228 -8.16 12.79 11.85
N GLN A 229 -8.33 12.20 13.03
CA GLN A 229 -7.37 12.36 14.13
C GLN A 229 -7.02 11.01 14.75
N GLN A 230 -5.75 10.84 15.13
CA GLN A 230 -5.27 9.63 15.79
C GLN A 230 -4.22 10.00 16.85
N CYS A 231 -4.41 9.48 18.05
CA CYS A 231 -3.41 9.57 19.11
C CYS A 231 -2.35 8.48 18.91
N TYR A 232 -1.09 8.83 19.14
CA TYR A 232 0.06 7.95 19.04
C TYR A 232 0.93 8.04 20.28
N ALA A 233 1.30 6.89 20.83
CA ALA A 233 2.33 6.77 21.85
C ALA A 233 3.68 6.47 21.18
N ILE A 234 4.58 7.45 21.21
CA ILE A 234 5.96 7.33 20.73
C ILE A 234 6.86 7.03 21.93
N THR A 235 7.38 5.80 22.00
CA THR A 235 8.22 5.35 23.11
C THR A 235 9.67 5.27 22.67
N ARG A 236 10.55 6.05 23.32
CA ARG A 236 12.00 5.98 23.22
C ARG A 236 12.56 5.18 24.38
N ARG A 237 13.35 4.14 24.10
CA ARG A 237 14.02 3.30 25.12
C ARG A 237 15.43 3.84 25.45
N PRO A 238 15.96 3.58 26.67
CA PRO A 238 17.33 3.91 27.03
C PRO A 238 18.35 3.03 26.27
N GLY A 239 19.58 3.52 26.06
CA GLY A 239 20.68 2.77 25.42
C GLY A 239 20.59 2.64 23.89
N ALA A 240 19.80 3.53 23.27
CA ALA A 240 19.45 3.57 21.86
C ALA A 240 20.53 4.08 20.90
N ASP A 241 21.68 4.48 21.40
CA ASP A 241 22.56 5.44 20.71
C ASP A 241 23.25 4.86 19.47
N ASP A 242 23.35 3.53 19.36
CA ASP A 242 24.04 2.84 18.27
C ASP A 242 23.11 2.36 17.14
N ALA A 243 21.77 2.41 17.32
CA ALA A 243 20.79 2.05 16.28
C ALA A 243 19.54 2.96 16.37
N ARG A 244 19.71 4.23 16.00
CA ARG A 244 18.76 5.35 16.21
C ARG A 244 17.30 5.06 15.82
N SER A 245 17.03 4.22 14.83
CA SER A 245 15.68 3.95 14.31
C SER A 245 14.95 2.77 14.97
N HIS A 246 15.65 1.83 15.63
CA HIS A 246 15.01 0.70 16.32
C HIS A 246 14.71 0.97 17.80
N ALA A 247 15.26 2.06 18.31
CA ALA A 247 15.10 2.54 19.67
C ALA A 247 13.75 3.19 19.98
N VAL A 248 13.05 3.64 18.94
CA VAL A 248 11.80 4.39 19.07
C VAL A 248 10.67 3.64 18.38
N THR A 249 9.59 3.40 19.11
CA THR A 249 8.37 2.78 18.60
C THR A 249 7.25 3.81 18.57
N ALA A 250 6.37 3.73 17.59
CA ALA A 250 5.16 4.56 17.51
C ALA A 250 3.95 3.63 17.36
N VAL A 251 3.01 3.69 18.30
CA VAL A 251 1.84 2.82 18.34
C VAL A 251 0.59 3.68 18.50
N PRO A 252 -0.47 3.48 17.70
CA PRO A 252 -1.72 4.18 17.90
C PRO A 252 -2.33 3.81 19.25
N VAL A 253 -2.91 4.80 19.93
CA VAL A 253 -3.64 4.66 21.19
C VAL A 253 -5.04 5.24 21.03
N ALA A 254 -6.01 4.70 21.76
CA ALA A 254 -7.39 5.16 21.70
C ALA A 254 -7.56 6.52 22.39
N THR A 255 -6.73 6.84 23.39
CA THR A 255 -6.78 8.11 24.12
C THR A 255 -5.46 8.87 24.05
N CYS A 256 -5.60 10.19 23.88
CA CYS A 256 -4.63 11.18 24.27
C CYS A 256 -4.92 11.61 25.72
#